data_AF-A0A3C1MDR2-F1
#
_entry.id   AF-A0A3C1MDR2-F1
#
_cell.length_a   1.000
_cell.length_b   1.000
_cell.length_c   1.000
_cell.angle_alpha   90.00
_cell.angle_beta   90.00
_cell.angle_gamma   90.00
#
_symmetry.space_group_name_H-M   'P 1'
#
loop_
_entity.id
_entity.type
_entity.pdbx_description
1 polymer ?
#
loop_
_entity_poly.entity_id
_entity_poly.type
_entity_poly.pdbx_seq_one_letter_code
_entity_poly.pdbx_strand_id
1 'polypeptide(L)'
;MYLNLLGWPTFAVSWINNIVRRAAASQKRINEFLQEKNLIFSKKALRSPIKGHISFENVSFTYPNSGVRALQSVTFEVAAGTRVAIIGATGAGKSTITHLISRLYDAGAGEIAIDGVPIQDYAVPFLRQQLGYVPQDVFLFSDTLKNNIAWGKPEATNAQIIEAAQLAAIYESIQQFPQQMETMVGERGVTLSGGQKQRIAIARALIRTPKILILDDCLSAVDTQTASNILRNIEEAMQGSTVLF
;
A
#
# COMPACT_ATOMS: atom_id res chain seq x y z
N MET A 1 -51.49 -38.83 25.79
CA MET A 1 -51.32 -37.36 25.82
C MET A 1 -49.85 -36.94 26.06
N TYR A 2 -49.06 -37.66 26.88
CA TYR A 2 -47.68 -37.26 27.22
C TYR A 2 -46.57 -37.63 26.19
N LEU A 3 -46.80 -38.57 25.27
CA LEU A 3 -45.82 -38.97 24.24
C LEU A 3 -45.46 -37.84 23.26
N ASN A 4 -46.40 -36.93 22.96
CA ASN A 4 -46.14 -35.77 22.11
C ASN A 4 -45.22 -34.73 22.78
N LEU A 5 -45.07 -34.76 24.11
CA LEU A 5 -44.16 -33.86 24.84
C LEU A 5 -42.67 -34.27 24.69
N LEU A 6 -42.39 -35.50 24.25
CA LEU A 6 -41.02 -36.01 24.07
C LEU A 6 -40.45 -35.77 22.66
N GLY A 7 -41.29 -35.37 21.69
CA GLY A 7 -40.83 -35.07 20.34
C GLY A 7 -39.94 -33.84 20.28
N TRP A 8 -40.34 -32.73 20.92
CA TRP A 8 -39.54 -31.50 20.90
C TRP A 8 -38.17 -31.65 21.58
N PRO A 9 -38.04 -32.26 22.78
CA PRO A 9 -36.74 -32.52 23.39
C PRO A 9 -35.79 -33.36 22.52
N THR A 10 -36.29 -34.40 21.83
CA THR A 10 -35.43 -35.24 20.98
C THR A 10 -34.93 -34.49 19.74
N PHE A 11 -35.80 -33.71 19.09
CA PHE A 11 -35.40 -32.80 18.01
C PHE A 11 -34.44 -31.70 18.51
N ALA A 12 -34.70 -31.13 19.68
CA ALA A 12 -33.88 -30.09 20.28
C ALA A 12 -32.45 -30.58 20.55
N VAL A 13 -32.27 -31.82 21.05
CA VAL A 13 -30.93 -32.40 21.27
C VAL A 13 -30.17 -32.56 19.95
N SER A 14 -30.82 -33.05 18.89
CA SER A 14 -30.20 -33.16 17.56
C SER A 14 -29.80 -31.79 17.00
N TRP A 15 -30.68 -30.80 17.14
CA TRP A 15 -30.45 -29.42 16.72
C TRP A 15 -29.29 -28.76 17.50
N ILE A 16 -29.26 -28.94 18.82
CA ILE A 16 -28.16 -28.48 19.69
C ILE A 16 -26.84 -29.15 19.29
N ASN A 17 -26.83 -30.47 19.03
CA ASN A 17 -25.61 -31.17 18.60
C ASN A 17 -25.06 -30.57 17.29
N ASN A 18 -25.94 -30.30 16.32
CA ASN A 18 -25.56 -29.65 15.06
C ASN A 18 -24.99 -28.24 15.29
N ILE A 19 -25.62 -27.43 16.16
CA ILE A 19 -25.10 -26.11 16.53
C ILE A 19 -23.73 -26.22 17.19
N VAL A 20 -23.56 -27.11 18.17
CA VAL A 20 -22.29 -27.29 18.88
C VAL A 20 -21.18 -27.71 17.92
N ARG A 21 -21.46 -28.63 16.98
CA ARG A 21 -20.49 -29.02 15.94
C ARG A 21 -20.10 -27.86 15.03
N ARG A 22 -21.07 -27.06 14.57
CA ARG A 22 -20.81 -25.86 13.75
C ARG A 22 -20.04 -24.78 14.53
N ALA A 23 -20.36 -24.60 15.81
CA ALA A 23 -19.67 -23.69 16.70
C ALA A 23 -18.21 -24.14 16.90
N ALA A 24 -17.98 -25.43 17.16
CA ALA A 24 -16.62 -25.98 17.30
C ALA A 24 -15.79 -25.81 16.02
N ALA A 25 -16.36 -26.08 14.85
CA ALA A 25 -15.66 -25.87 13.57
C ALA A 25 -15.37 -24.38 13.29
N SER A 26 -16.28 -23.48 13.69
CA SER A 26 -16.06 -22.03 13.56
C SER A 26 -15.01 -21.53 14.55
N GLN A 27 -15.03 -22.03 15.79
CA GLN A 27 -14.01 -21.73 16.79
C GLN A 27 -12.63 -22.19 16.33
N LYS A 28 -12.53 -23.37 15.69
CA LYS A 28 -11.26 -23.84 15.13
C LYS A 28 -10.69 -22.85 14.12
N ARG A 29 -11.49 -22.38 13.16
CA ARG A 29 -11.07 -21.39 12.16
C ARG A 29 -10.70 -20.04 12.76
N ILE A 30 -11.44 -19.58 13.77
CA ILE A 30 -11.10 -18.35 14.52
C ILE A 30 -9.75 -18.53 15.22
N ASN A 31 -9.53 -19.65 15.89
CA ASN A 31 -8.26 -19.94 16.55
C ASN A 31 -7.11 -20.03 15.56
N GLU A 32 -7.30 -20.67 14.41
CA GLU A 32 -6.30 -20.72 13.32
C GLU A 32 -5.91 -19.30 12.89
N PHE A 33 -6.88 -18.41 12.65
CA PHE A 33 -6.61 -17.01 12.31
C PHE A 33 -5.89 -16.24 13.45
N LEU A 34 -6.33 -16.41 14.70
CA LEU A 34 -5.74 -15.73 15.85
C LEU A 34 -4.32 -16.23 16.19
N GLN A 35 -3.96 -17.44 15.77
CA GLN A 35 -2.63 -18.02 15.96
C GLN A 35 -1.63 -17.64 14.86
N GLU A 36 -2.11 -17.02 13.77
CA GLU A 36 -1.24 -16.59 12.68
C GLU A 36 -0.25 -15.53 13.18
N LYS A 37 1.05 -15.74 12.87
CA LYS A 37 2.11 -14.86 13.33
C LYS A 37 2.42 -13.82 12.27
N ASN A 38 2.62 -12.57 12.70
CA ASN A 38 3.16 -11.53 11.83
C ASN A 38 4.57 -11.90 11.37
N LEU A 39 4.76 -11.98 10.07
CA LEU A 39 6.06 -12.31 9.47
C LEU A 39 7.06 -11.13 9.56
N ILE A 40 6.55 -9.90 9.63
CA ILE A 40 7.37 -8.68 9.65
C ILE A 40 7.38 -8.10 11.06
N PHE A 41 8.52 -8.19 11.74
CA PHE A 41 8.75 -7.60 13.05
C PHE A 41 10.02 -6.74 13.04
N SER A 42 10.02 -5.67 13.84
CA SER A 42 11.16 -4.76 13.95
C SER A 42 12.20 -5.35 14.91
N LYS A 43 13.46 -5.48 14.48
CA LYS A 43 14.53 -6.04 15.32
C LYS A 43 14.90 -5.09 16.47
N LYS A 44 15.12 -3.81 16.16
CA LYS A 44 15.50 -2.76 17.12
C LYS A 44 14.41 -1.71 17.36
N ALA A 45 13.38 -1.67 16.51
CA ALA A 45 12.30 -0.69 16.53
C ALA A 45 12.80 0.77 16.51
N LEU A 46 13.83 1.05 15.70
CA LEU A 46 14.38 2.40 15.55
C LEU A 46 13.34 3.37 14.99
N ARG A 47 13.35 4.59 15.53
CA ARG A 47 12.47 5.71 15.13
C ARG A 47 13.29 6.92 14.70
N SER A 48 14.22 6.71 13.78
CA SER A 48 15.12 7.75 13.26
C SER A 48 14.62 8.26 11.90
N PRO A 49 14.62 9.58 11.66
CA PRO A 49 14.25 10.13 10.37
C PRO A 49 15.23 9.67 9.28
N ILE A 50 14.71 9.43 8.08
CA ILE A 50 15.50 9.00 6.93
C ILE A 50 15.86 10.18 6.02
N LYS A 51 17.04 10.13 5.41
CA LYS A 51 17.48 11.03 4.34
C LYS A 51 17.10 10.49 2.96
N GLY A 52 17.02 9.17 2.82
CA GLY A 52 16.51 8.51 1.61
C GLY A 52 17.59 7.83 0.76
N HIS A 53 18.79 7.60 1.31
CA HIS A 53 19.77 6.72 0.69
C HIS A 53 19.32 5.27 0.84
N ILE A 54 19.42 4.47 -0.23
CA ILE A 54 18.97 3.08 -0.25
C ILE A 54 20.12 2.22 -0.78
N SER A 55 20.46 1.13 -0.09
CA SER A 55 21.41 0.15 -0.58
C SER A 55 20.83 -1.27 -0.58
N PHE A 56 21.15 -1.99 -1.65
CA PHE A 56 20.90 -3.42 -1.82
C PHE A 56 22.24 -4.12 -1.93
N GLU A 57 22.47 -5.14 -1.12
CA GLU A 57 23.69 -5.94 -1.13
C GLU A 57 23.37 -7.43 -1.26
N ASN A 58 23.63 -7.99 -2.44
CA ASN A 58 23.43 -9.41 -2.79
C ASN A 58 22.01 -9.93 -2.47
N VAL A 59 21.01 -9.09 -2.67
CA VAL A 59 19.63 -9.37 -2.28
C VAL A 59 19.02 -10.45 -3.18
N SER A 60 18.47 -11.49 -2.55
CA SER A 60 17.68 -12.52 -3.22
C SER A 60 16.32 -12.66 -2.55
N PHE A 61 15.28 -12.87 -3.35
CA PHE A 61 13.92 -12.98 -2.85
C PHE A 61 13.10 -14.00 -3.64
N THR A 62 12.32 -14.78 -2.89
CA THR A 62 11.38 -15.77 -3.39
C THR A 62 10.04 -15.54 -2.70
N TYR A 63 8.96 -15.42 -3.48
CA TYR A 63 7.63 -15.24 -2.92
C TYR A 63 7.19 -16.48 -2.12
N PRO A 64 6.82 -16.35 -0.83
CA PRO A 64 6.49 -17.51 0.01
C PRO A 64 5.33 -18.35 -0.52
N ASN A 65 4.31 -17.71 -1.10
CA ASN A 65 3.08 -18.38 -1.52
C ASN A 65 3.22 -19.12 -2.85
N SER A 66 4.09 -18.64 -3.75
CA SER A 66 4.23 -19.20 -5.11
C SER A 66 5.55 -19.92 -5.34
N GLY A 67 6.55 -19.73 -4.47
CA GLY A 67 7.91 -20.24 -4.67
C GLY A 67 8.65 -19.57 -5.84
N VAL A 68 8.08 -18.53 -6.45
CA VAL A 68 8.70 -17.81 -7.57
C VAL A 68 9.88 -17.00 -7.05
N ARG A 69 11.08 -17.34 -7.53
CA ARG A 69 12.30 -16.56 -7.28
C ARG A 69 12.26 -15.29 -8.14
N ALA A 70 11.99 -14.17 -7.50
CA ALA A 70 11.80 -12.89 -8.18
C ALA A 70 13.10 -12.07 -8.29
N LEU A 71 14.03 -12.22 -7.33
CA LEU A 71 15.33 -11.55 -7.36
C LEU A 71 16.46 -12.54 -7.05
N GLN A 72 17.61 -12.34 -7.70
CA GLN A 72 18.81 -13.16 -7.53
C GLN A 72 20.06 -12.27 -7.43
N SER A 73 20.64 -12.20 -6.24
CA SER A 73 21.91 -11.52 -5.94
C SER A 73 21.99 -10.09 -6.48
N VAL A 74 20.94 -9.30 -6.28
CA VAL A 74 20.84 -7.93 -6.76
C VAL A 74 21.61 -6.99 -5.83
N THR A 75 22.49 -6.17 -6.40
CA THR A 75 23.30 -5.17 -5.68
C THR A 75 23.21 -3.84 -6.43
N PHE A 76 22.79 -2.79 -5.73
CA PHE A 76 22.79 -1.41 -6.24
C PHE A 76 22.63 -0.42 -5.09
N GLU A 77 22.87 0.85 -5.39
CA GLU A 77 22.73 1.94 -4.45
C GLU A 77 21.97 3.10 -5.11
N VAL A 78 21.12 3.76 -4.33
CA VAL A 78 20.40 4.97 -4.71
C VAL A 78 20.76 6.06 -3.72
N ALA A 79 21.44 7.10 -4.21
CA ALA A 79 21.81 8.24 -3.38
C ALA A 79 20.57 9.03 -2.93
N ALA A 80 20.63 9.60 -1.73
CA ALA A 80 19.56 10.43 -1.19
C ALA A 80 19.24 11.62 -2.11
N GLY A 81 17.95 11.90 -2.32
CA GLY A 81 17.49 13.02 -3.14
C GLY A 81 17.60 12.80 -4.65
N THR A 82 17.98 11.59 -5.09
CA THR A 82 18.07 11.26 -6.51
C THR A 82 16.77 10.66 -7.05
N ARG A 83 16.68 10.65 -8.38
CA ARG A 83 15.55 10.10 -9.13
C ARG A 83 16.06 8.93 -9.96
N VAL A 84 15.49 7.75 -9.74
CA VAL A 84 15.94 6.51 -10.38
C VAL A 84 14.76 5.82 -11.02
N ALA A 85 14.90 5.44 -12.29
CA ALA A 85 13.93 4.62 -12.99
C ALA A 85 14.45 3.17 -13.08
N ILE A 86 13.62 2.21 -12.67
CA ILE A 86 13.90 0.78 -12.78
C ILE A 86 13.18 0.25 -14.02
N ILE A 87 13.93 -0.06 -15.07
CA ILE A 87 13.37 -0.47 -16.36
C ILE A 87 13.72 -1.94 -16.63
N GLY A 88 12.77 -2.67 -17.24
CA GLY A 88 12.97 -4.06 -17.60
C GLY A 88 11.67 -4.71 -18.07
N ALA A 89 11.76 -5.93 -18.61
CA ALA A 89 10.60 -6.68 -19.08
C ALA A 89 9.56 -6.93 -17.97
N THR A 90 8.32 -7.20 -18.36
CA THR A 90 7.27 -7.64 -17.42
C THR A 90 7.72 -8.91 -16.70
N GLY A 91 7.55 -8.95 -15.38
CA GLY A 91 8.00 -10.07 -14.55
C GLY A 91 9.48 -10.07 -14.15
N ALA A 92 10.27 -9.06 -14.56
CA ALA A 92 11.70 -8.97 -14.21
C ALA A 92 12.00 -8.66 -12.72
N GLY A 93 10.98 -8.58 -11.86
CA GLY A 93 11.16 -8.30 -10.42
C GLY A 93 11.18 -6.82 -10.02
N LYS A 94 10.83 -5.89 -10.92
CA LYS A 94 10.79 -4.44 -10.63
C LYS A 94 9.91 -4.10 -9.42
N SER A 95 8.65 -4.53 -9.45
CA SER A 95 7.71 -4.35 -8.33
C SER A 95 8.14 -5.14 -7.08
N THR A 96 8.96 -6.19 -7.22
CA THR A 96 9.54 -6.85 -6.05
C THR A 96 10.54 -5.94 -5.34
N ILE A 97 11.35 -5.17 -6.08
CA ILE A 97 12.27 -4.18 -5.48
C ILE A 97 11.46 -3.13 -4.70
N THR A 98 10.40 -2.58 -5.28
CA THR A 98 9.53 -1.59 -4.63
C THR A 98 8.87 -2.15 -3.36
N HIS A 99 8.41 -3.41 -3.40
CA HIS A 99 7.83 -4.11 -2.26
C HIS A 99 8.84 -4.31 -1.12
N LEU A 100 10.09 -4.64 -1.44
CA LEU A 100 11.15 -4.84 -0.44
C LEU A 100 11.57 -3.51 0.20
N ILE A 101 11.70 -2.43 -0.57
CA ILE A 101 11.97 -1.07 -0.02
C ILE A 101 10.80 -0.61 0.87
N SER A 102 9.57 -0.90 0.48
CA SER A 102 8.37 -0.60 1.27
C SER A 102 8.19 -1.53 2.48
N ARG A 103 9.10 -2.50 2.63
CA ARG A 103 9.08 -3.57 3.63
C ARG A 103 7.72 -4.25 3.70
N LEU A 104 7.13 -4.53 2.53
CA LEU A 104 5.95 -5.41 2.38
C LEU A 104 6.35 -6.89 2.47
N TYR A 105 7.62 -7.18 2.17
CA TYR A 105 8.30 -8.44 2.42
C TYR A 105 9.69 -8.14 2.99
N ASP A 106 10.26 -9.09 3.72
CA ASP A 106 11.69 -9.09 4.05
C ASP A 106 12.45 -9.92 3.01
N ALA A 107 13.69 -9.52 2.71
CA ALA A 107 14.56 -10.25 1.79
C ALA A 107 14.87 -11.67 2.33
N GLY A 108 14.99 -12.65 1.44
CA GLY A 108 15.32 -14.02 1.82
C GLY A 108 16.82 -14.21 2.06
N ALA A 109 17.66 -13.48 1.34
CA ALA A 109 19.11 -13.39 1.54
C ALA A 109 19.62 -12.01 1.10
N GLY A 110 20.82 -11.66 1.55
CA GLY A 110 21.40 -10.33 1.35
C GLY A 110 20.86 -9.30 2.34
N GLU A 111 21.25 -8.05 2.13
CA GLU A 111 20.91 -6.94 3.03
C GLU A 111 20.31 -5.77 2.26
N ILE A 112 19.31 -5.14 2.87
CA ILE A 112 18.72 -3.89 2.40
C ILE A 112 18.86 -2.90 3.54
N ALA A 113 19.49 -1.76 3.26
CA ALA A 113 19.64 -0.68 4.24
C ALA A 113 19.08 0.64 3.69
N ILE A 114 18.62 1.47 4.62
CA ILE A 114 18.25 2.86 4.35
C ILE A 114 19.16 3.74 5.21
N ASP A 115 19.88 4.66 4.58
CA ASP A 115 20.89 5.52 5.21
C ASP A 115 21.93 4.72 6.03
N GLY A 116 22.34 3.55 5.51
CA GLY A 116 23.29 2.64 6.17
C GLY A 116 22.73 1.85 7.37
N VAL A 117 21.43 1.96 7.65
CA VAL A 117 20.76 1.19 8.72
C VAL A 117 19.94 0.06 8.08
N PRO A 118 20.10 -1.20 8.54
CA PRO A 118 19.31 -2.32 8.02
C PRO A 118 17.81 -2.04 8.13
N ILE A 119 17.06 -2.26 7.04
CA ILE A 119 15.64 -1.91 7.00
C ILE A 119 14.81 -2.64 8.06
N GLN A 120 15.29 -3.81 8.52
CA GLN A 120 14.62 -4.60 9.57
C GLN A 120 14.73 -3.98 10.96
N ASP A 121 15.70 -3.11 11.19
CA ASP A 121 15.93 -2.47 12.48
C ASP A 121 14.94 -1.34 12.77
N TYR A 122 14.41 -0.69 11.72
CA TYR A 122 13.38 0.34 11.86
C TYR A 122 12.07 -0.20 12.42
N ALA A 123 11.36 0.63 13.19
CA ALA A 123 9.98 0.41 13.53
C ALA A 123 9.13 0.52 12.24
N VAL A 124 8.43 -0.55 11.86
CA VAL A 124 7.66 -0.61 10.60
C VAL A 124 6.73 0.59 10.39
N PRO A 125 5.91 1.03 11.37
CA PRO A 125 5.05 2.19 11.18
C PRO A 125 5.84 3.49 10.94
N PHE A 126 6.97 3.67 11.64
CA PHE A 126 7.80 4.86 11.55
C PHE A 126 8.56 4.93 10.22
N LEU A 127 9.04 3.78 9.71
CA LEU A 127 9.60 3.69 8.37
C LEU A 127 8.55 4.07 7.33
N ARG A 128 7.40 3.38 7.33
CA ARG A 128 6.36 3.56 6.30
C ARG A 128 5.69 4.93 6.32
N GLN A 129 5.72 5.66 7.43
CA GLN A 129 5.24 7.04 7.50
C GLN A 129 6.10 7.99 6.64
N GLN A 130 7.38 7.65 6.44
CA GLN A 130 8.33 8.45 5.66
C GLN A 130 8.38 8.02 4.19
N LEU A 131 7.64 6.96 3.82
CA LEU A 131 7.54 6.44 2.46
C LEU A 131 6.20 6.83 1.82
N GLY A 132 6.26 7.21 0.55
CA GLY A 132 5.10 7.28 -0.34
C GLY A 132 5.15 6.10 -1.30
N TYR A 133 4.08 5.33 -1.39
CA TYR A 133 3.99 4.21 -2.32
C TYR A 133 2.71 4.34 -3.15
N VAL A 134 2.87 4.35 -4.47
CA VAL A 134 1.78 4.32 -5.44
C VAL A 134 1.88 2.98 -6.18
N PRO A 135 0.97 2.02 -5.91
CA PRO A 135 0.99 0.73 -6.59
C PRO A 135 0.52 0.85 -8.04
N GLN A 136 0.89 -0.13 -8.86
CA GLN A 136 0.41 -0.30 -10.24
C GLN A 136 -1.12 -0.41 -10.26
N ASP A 137 -1.67 -1.30 -9.44
CA ASP A 137 -3.12 -1.47 -9.26
C ASP A 137 -3.62 -0.62 -8.09
N VAL A 138 -4.24 0.50 -8.43
CA VAL A 138 -4.75 1.45 -7.44
C VAL A 138 -6.08 1.00 -6.86
N PHE A 139 -6.12 0.94 -5.54
CA PHE A 139 -7.33 0.80 -4.75
C PHE A 139 -7.81 2.14 -4.19
N LEU A 140 -9.10 2.44 -4.36
CA LEU A 140 -9.79 3.56 -3.73
C LEU A 140 -10.91 3.02 -2.86
N PHE A 141 -11.10 3.64 -1.69
CA PHE A 141 -12.21 3.32 -0.80
C PHE A 141 -13.52 3.86 -1.40
N SER A 142 -14.63 3.17 -1.11
CA SER A 142 -15.98 3.66 -1.38
C SER A 142 -16.33 4.82 -0.44
N ASP A 143 -15.69 5.95 -0.67
CA ASP A 143 -15.72 7.16 0.15
C ASP A 143 -15.52 8.39 -0.77
N THR A 144 -15.54 9.60 -0.21
CA THR A 144 -15.35 10.83 -0.98
C THR A 144 -13.94 10.91 -1.59
N LEU A 145 -13.79 11.69 -2.67
CA LEU A 145 -12.48 11.99 -3.27
C LEU A 145 -11.53 12.61 -2.24
N LYS A 146 -12.05 13.53 -1.42
CA LYS A 146 -11.33 14.13 -0.30
C LYS A 146 -10.79 13.09 0.67
N ASN A 147 -11.64 12.18 1.15
CA ASN A 147 -11.23 11.15 2.12
C ASN A 147 -10.24 10.16 1.52
N ASN A 148 -10.39 9.84 0.22
CA ASN A 148 -9.43 9.01 -0.48
C ASN A 148 -8.03 9.64 -0.55
N ILE A 149 -7.91 10.97 -0.69
CA ILE A 149 -6.62 11.68 -0.63
C ILE A 149 -6.14 11.79 0.82
N ALA A 150 -7.01 12.23 1.73
CA ALA A 150 -6.72 12.41 3.15
C ALA A 150 -6.33 11.11 3.87
N TRP A 151 -6.64 9.95 3.32
CA TRP A 151 -6.16 8.67 3.85
C TRP A 151 -4.63 8.59 3.95
N GLY A 152 -3.90 9.33 3.10
CA GLY A 152 -2.47 9.50 3.22
C GLY A 152 -2.07 10.18 4.55
N LYS A 153 -2.85 11.17 4.99
CA LYS A 153 -2.59 11.97 6.18
C LYS A 153 -3.93 12.40 6.81
N PRO A 154 -4.52 11.59 7.72
CA PRO A 154 -5.88 11.79 8.22
C PRO A 154 -6.12 13.17 8.87
N GLU A 155 -5.08 13.77 9.44
CA GLU A 155 -5.07 15.09 10.05
C GLU A 155 -4.82 16.24 9.06
N ALA A 156 -4.77 15.97 7.76
CA ALA A 156 -4.51 16.99 6.75
C ALA A 156 -5.62 18.04 6.67
N THR A 157 -5.21 19.30 6.47
CA THR A 157 -6.16 20.39 6.24
C THR A 157 -6.71 20.31 4.82
N ASN A 158 -7.88 20.95 4.58
CA ASN A 158 -8.44 21.05 3.22
C ASN A 158 -7.44 21.68 2.23
N ALA A 159 -6.62 22.64 2.67
CA ALA A 159 -5.59 23.26 1.84
C ALA A 159 -4.52 22.25 1.40
N GLN A 160 -4.03 21.41 2.33
CA GLN A 160 -3.06 20.34 2.01
C GLN A 160 -3.64 19.29 1.06
N ILE A 161 -4.93 18.98 1.19
CA ILE A 161 -5.62 18.04 0.27
C ILE A 161 -5.72 18.64 -1.13
N ILE A 162 -6.05 19.93 -1.24
CA ILE A 162 -6.10 20.64 -2.52
C ILE A 162 -4.71 20.71 -3.16
N GLU A 163 -3.69 21.06 -2.39
CA GLU A 163 -2.30 21.11 -2.85
C GLU A 163 -1.84 19.74 -3.38
N ALA A 164 -2.09 18.65 -2.64
CA ALA A 164 -1.77 17.31 -3.10
C ALA A 164 -2.53 16.93 -4.38
N ALA A 165 -3.80 17.34 -4.51
CA ALA A 165 -4.59 17.13 -5.73
C ALA A 165 -4.07 17.94 -6.92
N GLN A 166 -3.52 19.13 -6.69
CA GLN A 166 -2.89 19.96 -7.72
C GLN A 166 -1.56 19.35 -8.18
N LEU A 167 -0.72 18.92 -7.24
CA LEU A 167 0.55 18.25 -7.55
C LEU A 167 0.33 17.01 -8.41
N ALA A 168 -0.69 16.21 -8.10
CA ALA A 168 -1.06 15.04 -8.88
C ALA A 168 -1.87 15.35 -10.15
N ALA A 169 -2.05 16.63 -10.51
CA ALA A 169 -2.80 17.09 -11.66
C ALA A 169 -4.23 16.52 -11.74
N ILE A 170 -4.90 16.27 -10.61
CA ILE A 170 -6.28 15.77 -10.55
C ILE A 170 -7.29 16.84 -10.17
N TYR A 171 -6.84 17.92 -9.52
CA TYR A 171 -7.72 18.96 -8.97
C TYR A 171 -8.73 19.51 -9.98
N GLU A 172 -8.31 19.84 -11.20
CA GLU A 172 -9.20 20.34 -12.25
C GLU A 172 -10.27 19.32 -12.65
N SER A 173 -9.90 18.03 -12.74
CA SER A 173 -10.88 16.96 -12.97
C SER A 173 -11.86 16.82 -11.81
N ILE A 174 -11.41 17.03 -10.57
CA ILE A 174 -12.30 17.00 -9.39
C ILE A 174 -13.33 18.13 -9.46
N GLN A 175 -12.92 19.34 -9.87
CA GLN A 175 -13.82 20.49 -9.98
C GLN A 175 -14.96 20.30 -10.99
N GLN A 176 -14.79 19.37 -11.95
CA GLN A 176 -15.81 19.04 -12.93
C GLN A 176 -16.91 18.11 -12.39
N PHE A 177 -16.69 17.45 -11.24
CA PHE A 177 -17.74 16.63 -10.62
C PHE A 177 -18.76 17.52 -9.89
N PRO A 178 -20.06 17.16 -9.91
CA PRO A 178 -21.12 17.96 -9.26
C PRO A 178 -20.88 18.24 -7.78
N GLN A 179 -20.28 17.30 -7.05
CA GLN A 179 -19.99 17.39 -5.61
C GLN A 179 -18.51 17.68 -5.32
N GLN A 180 -17.70 17.90 -6.37
CA GLN A 180 -16.27 18.21 -6.28
C GLN A 180 -15.53 17.26 -5.34
N MET A 181 -14.88 17.78 -4.30
CA MET A 181 -14.14 17.00 -3.30
C MET A 181 -15.01 16.02 -2.49
N GLU A 182 -16.30 16.32 -2.34
CA GLU A 182 -17.28 15.49 -1.62
C GLU A 182 -17.91 14.43 -2.53
N THR A 183 -17.50 14.35 -3.81
CA THR A 183 -17.94 13.30 -4.73
C THR A 183 -17.59 11.92 -4.19
N MET A 184 -18.60 11.08 -4.03
CA MET A 184 -18.46 9.68 -3.61
C MET A 184 -17.89 8.82 -4.74
N VAL A 185 -16.95 7.91 -4.44
CA VAL A 185 -16.41 6.92 -5.38
C VAL A 185 -16.99 5.53 -5.06
N GLY A 186 -17.14 4.66 -6.08
CA GLY A 186 -17.47 3.23 -5.88
C GLY A 186 -18.93 2.86 -6.17
N GLU A 187 -19.42 1.77 -5.57
CA GLU A 187 -20.70 1.12 -5.91
C GLU A 187 -21.93 2.06 -5.85
N ARG A 188 -21.89 3.09 -4.99
CA ARG A 188 -22.93 4.12 -4.85
C ARG A 188 -22.48 5.50 -5.32
N GLY A 189 -21.31 5.59 -5.94
CA GLY A 189 -20.65 6.84 -6.33
C GLY A 189 -20.34 6.92 -7.82
N VAL A 190 -19.43 7.83 -8.19
CA VAL A 190 -18.93 7.93 -9.57
C VAL A 190 -17.91 6.84 -9.86
N THR A 191 -17.95 6.35 -11.09
CA THR A 191 -16.88 5.50 -11.63
C THR A 191 -15.79 6.39 -12.20
N LEU A 192 -14.56 6.23 -11.71
CA LEU A 192 -13.40 6.96 -12.18
C LEU A 192 -12.68 6.20 -13.29
N SER A 193 -12.07 6.94 -14.23
CA SER A 193 -11.16 6.37 -15.22
C SER A 193 -9.87 5.84 -14.57
N GLY A 194 -9.12 4.98 -15.27
CA GLY A 194 -7.83 4.46 -14.78
C GLY A 194 -6.85 5.58 -14.38
N GLY A 195 -6.63 6.55 -15.27
CA GLY A 195 -5.77 7.71 -14.99
C GLY A 195 -6.29 8.62 -13.87
N GLN A 196 -7.61 8.75 -13.68
CA GLN A 196 -8.14 9.48 -12.52
C GLN A 196 -7.83 8.75 -11.21
N LYS A 197 -8.00 7.41 -11.17
CA LYS A 197 -7.65 6.61 -9.99
C LYS A 197 -6.17 6.72 -9.66
N GLN A 198 -5.30 6.58 -10.66
CA GLN A 198 -3.85 6.73 -10.50
C GLN A 198 -3.48 8.10 -9.91
N ARG A 199 -4.00 9.18 -10.46
CA ARG A 199 -3.72 10.53 -9.93
C ARG A 199 -4.23 10.76 -8.50
N ILE A 200 -5.36 10.15 -8.11
CA ILE A 200 -5.82 10.20 -6.70
C ILE A 200 -4.85 9.45 -5.78
N ALA A 201 -4.34 8.29 -6.20
CA ALA A 201 -3.34 7.57 -5.42
C ALA A 201 -2.00 8.32 -5.33
N ILE A 202 -1.59 9.01 -6.40
CA ILE A 202 -0.44 9.91 -6.37
C ILE A 202 -0.67 11.03 -5.35
N ALA A 203 -1.83 11.71 -5.38
CA ALA A 203 -2.15 12.74 -4.38
C ALA A 203 -2.11 12.19 -2.93
N ARG A 204 -2.65 10.98 -2.71
CA ARG A 204 -2.59 10.26 -1.42
C ARG A 204 -1.16 9.97 -0.97
N ALA A 205 -0.24 9.67 -1.88
CA ALA A 205 1.16 9.47 -1.53
C ALA A 205 1.87 10.81 -1.24
N LEU A 206 1.59 11.85 -2.04
CA LEU A 206 2.23 13.15 -1.95
C LEU A 206 1.83 13.94 -0.69
N ILE A 207 0.58 13.81 -0.21
CA ILE A 207 0.13 14.52 1.00
C ILE A 207 0.93 14.15 2.26
N ARG A 208 1.64 13.01 2.25
CA ARG A 208 2.54 12.59 3.33
C ARG A 208 3.87 13.33 3.32
N THR A 209 4.20 14.06 2.25
CA THR A 209 5.53 14.67 2.03
C THR A 209 6.68 13.67 2.27
N PRO A 210 6.69 12.51 1.57
CA PRO A 210 7.60 11.43 1.92
C PRO A 210 9.05 11.72 1.53
N LYS A 211 9.99 11.07 2.23
CA LYS A 211 11.44 11.14 1.96
C LYS A 211 11.88 10.19 0.86
N ILE A 212 11.14 9.09 0.70
CA ILE A 212 11.27 8.18 -0.44
C ILE A 212 9.88 8.04 -1.06
N LEU A 213 9.74 8.40 -2.34
CA LEU A 213 8.53 8.20 -3.12
C LEU A 213 8.76 7.06 -4.12
N ILE A 214 7.83 6.12 -4.19
CA ILE A 214 7.88 4.96 -5.06
C ILE A 214 6.63 4.96 -5.94
N LEU A 215 6.84 4.95 -7.25
CA LEU A 215 5.81 5.02 -8.28
C LEU A 215 5.87 3.75 -9.14
N ASP A 216 5.12 2.70 -8.78
CA ASP A 216 5.18 1.40 -9.45
C ASP A 216 4.26 1.39 -10.67
N ASP A 217 4.79 1.71 -11.86
CA ASP A 217 4.04 1.74 -13.13
C ASP A 217 2.72 2.55 -13.08
N CYS A 218 2.69 3.58 -12.23
CA CYS A 218 1.47 4.29 -11.86
C CYS A 218 1.09 5.44 -12.82
N LEU A 219 1.77 5.55 -13.95
CA LEU A 219 1.48 6.53 -15.01
C LEU A 219 1.03 5.88 -16.33
N SER A 220 0.93 4.54 -16.36
CA SER A 220 0.55 3.74 -17.53
C SER A 220 -0.84 4.06 -18.10
N ALA A 221 -1.78 4.51 -17.25
CA ALA A 221 -3.14 4.86 -17.66
C ALA A 221 -3.37 6.38 -17.75
N VAL A 222 -2.30 7.18 -17.71
CA VAL A 222 -2.31 8.64 -17.81
C VAL A 222 -1.78 9.05 -19.17
N ASP A 223 -2.40 10.04 -19.82
CA ASP A 223 -1.90 10.58 -21.09
C ASP A 223 -0.54 11.26 -20.91
N THR A 224 0.27 11.29 -21.98
CA THR A 224 1.65 11.78 -21.94
C THR A 224 1.79 13.21 -21.40
N GLN A 225 0.86 14.11 -21.74
CA GLN A 225 0.93 15.50 -21.30
C GLN A 225 0.67 15.60 -19.80
N THR A 226 -0.37 14.92 -19.31
CA THR A 226 -0.68 14.87 -17.89
C THR A 226 0.43 14.19 -17.09
N ALA A 227 1.00 13.09 -17.59
CA ALA A 227 2.12 12.40 -16.95
C ALA A 227 3.35 13.31 -16.82
N SER A 228 3.71 14.02 -17.89
CA SER A 228 4.81 15.00 -17.88
C SER A 228 4.57 16.11 -16.85
N ASN A 229 3.34 16.63 -16.78
CA ASN A 229 2.97 17.65 -15.79
C ASN A 229 3.13 17.14 -14.35
N ILE A 230 2.68 15.91 -14.07
CA ILE A 230 2.81 15.28 -12.74
C ILE A 230 4.29 15.13 -12.37
N LEU A 231 5.12 14.62 -13.28
CA LEU A 231 6.55 14.43 -13.04
C LEU A 231 7.25 15.76 -12.71
N ARG A 232 6.93 16.83 -13.45
CA ARG A 232 7.44 18.18 -13.16
C ARG A 232 6.99 18.68 -11.79
N ASN A 233 5.71 18.53 -11.46
CA ASN A 233 5.18 18.95 -10.16
C ASN A 233 5.86 18.21 -9.00
N ILE A 234 6.08 16.89 -9.15
CA ILE A 234 6.81 16.08 -8.16
C ILE A 234 8.25 16.57 -8.05
N GLU A 235 8.89 16.88 -9.17
CA GLU A 235 10.27 17.37 -9.19
C GLU A 235 10.43 18.68 -8.42
N GLU A 236 9.51 19.62 -8.60
CA GLU A 236 9.51 20.92 -7.92
C GLU A 236 9.15 20.80 -6.44
N ALA A 237 8.11 20.02 -6.10
CA ALA A 237 7.61 19.92 -4.73
C ALA A 237 8.47 19.03 -3.81
N MET A 238 9.19 18.08 -4.38
CA MET A 238 9.93 17.06 -3.62
C MET A 238 11.45 17.19 -3.77
N GLN A 239 11.95 18.43 -3.73
CA GLN A 239 13.39 18.68 -3.72
C GLN A 239 14.05 18.00 -2.51
N GLY A 240 15.04 17.15 -2.79
CA GLY A 240 15.79 16.42 -1.77
C GLY A 240 15.14 15.11 -1.29
N SER A 241 13.96 14.73 -1.79
CA SER A 241 13.42 13.39 -1.61
C SER A 241 13.92 12.44 -2.69
N THR A 242 14.16 11.19 -2.32
CA THR A 242 14.50 10.13 -3.28
C THR A 242 13.23 9.64 -3.99
N VAL A 243 13.26 9.51 -5.31
CA VAL A 243 12.10 9.04 -6.09
C VAL A 243 12.49 7.84 -6.95
N LEU A 244 11.69 6.77 -6.87
CA LEU A 244 11.81 5.57 -7.67
C LEU A 244 10.62 5.44 -8.62
N PHE A 245 10.92 5.24 -9.89
CA PHE A 245 9.97 4.99 -10.99
C PHE A 245 10.12 3.57 -11.54
#